data_AF-A0A0F1AS18-F1
#
_entry.id   AF-A0A0F1AS18-F1
#
_cell.length_a   1.000
_cell.length_b   1.000
_cell.length_c   1.000
_cell.angle_alpha   90.00
_cell.angle_beta   90.00
_cell.angle_gamma   90.00
#
_symmetry.space_group_name_H-M   'P 1'
#
loop_
_entity.id
_entity.type
_entity.pdbx_description
1 polymer ?
#
loop_
_entity_poly.entity_id
_entity_poly.type
_entity_poly.pdbx_seq_one_letter_code
_entity_poly.pdbx_strand_id
1 'polypeptide(L)'
;MKKILLALVVPLILAGCKPGEEKAISLAKYEVAANLKDPASAQFRNVKVSKMADAEDGRVVAVVCGEINGKNGFGAYAGFHPFFVELNMKSKGMFSKGVDYTLGDHFLSSKDTPPPPAYTERCQ
;
A
#
# COMPACT_ATOMS: atom_id res chain seq x y z
N MET A 1 5.86 20.72 57.95
CA MET A 1 5.88 19.61 56.97
C MET A 1 5.27 20.11 55.66
N LYS A 2 6.08 20.42 54.65
CA LYS A 2 5.62 21.04 53.40
C LYS A 2 5.67 19.98 52.30
N LYS A 3 4.51 19.42 51.95
CA LYS A 3 4.38 18.38 50.92
C LYS A 3 4.46 19.06 49.55
N ILE A 4 5.61 18.98 48.91
CA ILE A 4 5.80 19.45 47.54
C ILE A 4 5.26 18.34 46.62
N LEU A 5 4.10 18.56 46.01
CA LEU A 5 3.63 17.75 44.90
C LEU A 5 4.50 18.05 43.68
N LEU A 6 5.43 17.15 43.34
CA LEU A 6 6.10 17.15 42.05
C LEU A 6 5.13 16.55 41.02
N ALA A 7 4.48 17.40 40.23
CA ALA A 7 3.77 16.97 39.04
C ALA A 7 4.80 16.56 37.98
N LEU A 8 5.03 15.25 37.83
CA LEU A 8 5.80 14.69 36.72
C LEU A 8 4.97 14.85 35.43
N VAL A 9 5.22 15.93 34.71
CA VAL A 9 4.80 16.07 33.32
C VAL A 9 5.65 15.09 32.50
N VAL A 10 5.10 13.90 32.26
CA VAL A 10 5.68 12.95 31.30
C VAL A 10 5.46 13.54 29.91
N PRO A 11 6.51 13.90 29.15
CA PRO A 11 6.32 14.28 27.77
C PRO A 11 5.86 13.02 27.02
N LEU A 12 4.60 13.02 26.63
CA LEU A 12 4.03 12.02 25.73
C LEU A 12 4.76 12.21 24.39
N ILE A 13 5.79 11.41 24.16
CA ILE A 13 6.51 11.37 22.89
C ILE A 13 5.51 10.82 21.88
N LEU A 14 4.76 11.72 21.25
CA LEU A 14 3.90 11.40 20.12
C LEU A 14 4.81 11.06 18.95
N ALA A 15 5.19 9.78 18.87
CA ALA A 15 5.72 9.22 17.65
C ALA A 15 4.61 9.37 16.59
N GLY A 16 4.76 10.35 15.71
CA GLY A 16 3.84 10.52 14.59
C GLY A 16 3.80 9.24 13.77
N CYS A 17 2.68 8.53 13.79
CA CYS A 17 2.49 7.34 12.97
C CYS A 17 2.63 7.74 11.50
N LYS A 18 3.62 7.15 10.82
CA LYS A 18 3.83 7.23 9.38
C LYS A 18 2.61 6.68 8.63
N PRO A 19 2.42 7.00 7.33
CA PRO A 19 1.45 6.30 6.50
C PRO A 19 1.55 4.80 6.75
N GLY A 20 0.45 4.16 7.14
CA GLY A 20 0.46 2.77 7.58
C GLY A 20 0.37 1.77 6.43
N GLU A 21 0.78 0.52 6.68
CA GLU A 21 0.71 -0.59 5.73
C GLU A 21 -0.69 -0.77 5.15
N GLU A 22 -1.74 -0.68 5.98
CA GLU A 22 -3.14 -0.77 5.52
C GLU A 22 -3.50 0.29 4.49
N LYS A 23 -2.95 1.51 4.63
CA LYS A 23 -3.20 2.57 3.66
C LYS A 23 -2.52 2.25 2.32
N ALA A 24 -1.28 1.76 2.35
CA ALA A 24 -0.57 1.31 1.15
C ALA A 24 -1.34 0.17 0.46
N ILE A 25 -1.77 -0.85 1.21
CA ILE A 25 -2.56 -1.97 0.68
C ILE A 25 -3.88 -1.47 0.06
N SER A 26 -4.57 -0.56 0.73
CA SER A 26 -5.84 0.01 0.23
C SER A 26 -5.65 0.76 -1.08
N LEU A 27 -4.60 1.58 -1.20
CA LEU A 27 -4.29 2.32 -2.43
C LEU A 27 -3.87 1.39 -3.56
N ALA A 28 -3.00 0.41 -3.28
CA ALA A 28 -2.58 -0.56 -4.29
C ALA A 28 -3.76 -1.38 -4.82
N LYS A 29 -4.68 -1.84 -3.95
CA LYS A 29 -5.89 -2.53 -4.39
C LYS A 29 -6.77 -1.66 -5.29
N TYR A 30 -6.94 -0.38 -4.92
CA TYR A 30 -7.71 0.57 -5.74
C TYR A 30 -7.11 0.72 -7.14
N GLU A 31 -5.80 0.97 -7.22
CA GLU A 31 -5.10 1.19 -8.49
C GLU A 31 -5.13 -0.04 -9.39
N VAL A 32 -4.87 -1.23 -8.83
CA VAL A 32 -4.86 -2.45 -9.65
C VAL A 32 -6.28 -2.87 -10.05
N ALA A 33 -7.29 -2.66 -9.19
CA ALA A 33 -8.68 -2.90 -9.55
C ALA A 33 -9.15 -1.99 -10.69
N ALA A 34 -8.72 -0.72 -10.71
CA ALA A 34 -9.08 0.23 -11.75
C ALA A 34 -8.59 -0.19 -13.15
N ASN A 35 -7.58 -1.06 -13.22
CA ASN A 35 -7.07 -1.64 -14.47
C ASN A 35 -7.87 -2.84 -14.97
N LEU A 36 -8.84 -3.35 -14.18
CA LEU A 36 -9.72 -4.43 -14.61
C LEU A 36 -10.85 -3.90 -15.51
N LYS A 37 -11.37 -4.77 -16.38
CA LYS A 37 -12.54 -4.46 -17.21
C LYS A 37 -13.81 -4.20 -16.39
N ASP A 38 -13.96 -4.91 -15.28
CA ASP A 38 -14.98 -4.67 -14.24
C ASP A 38 -14.27 -4.49 -12.89
N PRO A 39 -13.94 -3.25 -12.49
CA PRO A 39 -13.24 -2.97 -11.23
C PRO A 39 -13.98 -3.47 -9.99
N ALA A 40 -15.32 -3.49 -10.01
CA ALA A 40 -16.13 -3.95 -8.88
C ALA A 40 -16.06 -5.47 -8.69
N SER A 41 -15.61 -6.22 -9.70
CA SER A 41 -15.38 -7.66 -9.60
C SER A 41 -14.05 -8.05 -8.95
N ALA A 42 -13.19 -7.09 -8.58
CA ALA A 42 -11.86 -7.37 -8.07
C ALA A 42 -11.88 -8.29 -6.84
N GLN A 43 -11.20 -9.42 -6.95
CA GLN A 43 -10.92 -10.32 -5.83
C GLN A 43 -9.42 -10.32 -5.58
N PHE A 44 -9.02 -10.23 -4.32
CA PHE A 44 -7.62 -10.14 -3.92
C PHE A 44 -7.23 -11.29 -3.01
N ARG A 45 -6.01 -11.80 -3.16
CA ARG A 45 -5.39 -12.73 -2.22
C ARG A 45 -3.89 -12.47 -2.09
N ASN A 46 -3.30 -13.00 -1.01
CA ASN A 46 -1.86 -12.93 -0.76
C ASN A 46 -1.28 -11.49 -0.82
N VAL A 47 -2.09 -10.49 -0.46
CA VAL A 47 -1.69 -9.08 -0.51
C VAL A 47 -0.86 -8.73 0.72
N LYS A 48 0.34 -8.21 0.51
CA LYS A 48 1.29 -7.81 1.56
C LYS A 48 2.10 -6.59 1.14
N VAL A 49 2.55 -5.82 2.12
CA VAL A 49 3.62 -4.83 1.90
C VAL A 49 4.95 -5.59 1.94
N SER A 50 5.68 -5.63 0.82
CA SER A 50 6.99 -6.30 0.76
C SER A 50 8.13 -5.40 1.21
N LYS A 51 7.99 -4.08 1.00
CA LYS A 51 8.96 -3.08 1.41
C LYS A 51 8.24 -1.81 1.83
N MET A 52 8.74 -1.19 2.90
CA MET A 52 8.31 0.14 3.34
C MET A 52 9.54 0.89 3.84
N ALA A 53 9.82 2.05 3.25
CA ALA A 53 10.99 2.85 3.61
C ALA A 53 10.67 4.34 3.58
N ASP A 54 11.22 5.09 4.53
CA ASP A 54 11.20 6.54 4.51
C ASP A 54 12.17 7.07 3.44
N ALA A 55 11.74 8.06 2.68
CA ALA A 55 12.58 8.84 1.77
C ALA A 55 13.02 10.15 2.45
N GLU A 56 14.14 10.71 2.01
CA GLU A 56 14.74 11.92 2.60
C GLU A 56 13.82 13.15 2.52
N ASP A 57 12.90 13.20 1.55
CA ASP A 57 11.96 14.30 1.35
C ASP A 57 10.64 14.16 2.15
N GLY A 58 10.62 13.23 3.10
CA GLY A 58 9.49 12.96 3.99
C GLY A 58 8.37 12.13 3.36
N ARG A 59 8.60 11.54 2.18
CA ARG A 59 7.72 10.50 1.63
C ARG A 59 8.01 9.13 2.27
N VAL A 60 7.05 8.23 2.16
CA VAL A 60 7.21 6.81 2.41
C VAL A 60 7.02 6.07 1.10
N VAL A 61 8.02 5.30 0.71
CA VAL A 61 7.96 4.40 -0.45
C VAL A 61 7.49 3.05 0.05
N ALA A 62 6.35 2.57 -0.46
CA ALA A 62 5.79 1.26 -0.15
C ALA A 62 5.68 0.42 -1.42
N VAL A 63 6.14 -0.82 -1.36
CA VAL A 63 5.90 -1.81 -2.42
C VAL A 63 4.87 -2.80 -1.90
N VAL A 64 3.74 -2.88 -2.60
CA VAL A 64 2.65 -3.80 -2.29
C VAL A 64 2.60 -4.87 -3.36
N CYS A 65 2.65 -6.12 -2.94
CA CYS A 65 2.56 -7.29 -3.81
C CYS A 65 1.29 -8.06 -3.49
N GLY A 66 0.75 -8.77 -4.48
CA GLY A 66 -0.36 -9.68 -4.25
C GLY A 66 -0.85 -10.31 -5.54
N GLU A 67 -2.03 -10.92 -5.46
CA GLU A 67 -2.71 -11.47 -6.63
C GLU A 67 -4.12 -10.91 -6.72
N ILE A 68 -4.54 -10.63 -7.96
CA ILE A 68 -5.87 -10.12 -8.28
C ILE A 68 -6.56 -11.02 -9.30
N ASN A 69 -7.86 -11.19 -9.16
CA ASN A 69 -8.74 -11.81 -10.15
C ASN A 69 -9.90 -10.85 -10.44
N GLY A 70 -10.44 -10.91 -11.64
CA GLY A 70 -11.54 -10.08 -12.09
C GLY A 70 -12.32 -10.76 -13.20
N LYS A 71 -13.56 -10.30 -13.42
CA LYS A 71 -14.39 -10.77 -14.52
C LYS A 71 -13.83 -10.28 -15.85
N ASN A 72 -13.77 -11.18 -16.82
CA ASN A 72 -13.45 -10.86 -18.20
C ASN A 72 -14.68 -10.28 -18.95
N GLY A 73 -14.54 -10.01 -20.25
CA GLY A 73 -15.64 -9.50 -21.08
C GLY A 73 -16.86 -10.41 -21.20
N PHE A 74 -16.77 -11.67 -20.75
CA PHE A 74 -17.86 -12.64 -20.73
C PHE A 74 -18.47 -12.80 -19.33
N GLY A 75 -18.04 -12.00 -18.34
CA GLY A 75 -18.54 -12.04 -16.97
C GLY A 75 -17.96 -13.17 -16.11
N ALA A 76 -16.96 -13.91 -16.60
CA ALA A 76 -16.35 -15.04 -15.91
C ALA A 76 -14.99 -14.68 -15.30
N TYR A 77 -14.65 -15.29 -14.16
CA TYR A 77 -13.34 -15.20 -13.53
C TYR A 77 -12.37 -16.16 -14.21
N ALA A 78 -11.21 -15.65 -14.67
CA ALA A 78 -10.25 -16.43 -15.44
C ALA A 78 -9.05 -16.95 -14.64
N GLY A 79 -8.92 -16.53 -13.38
CA GLY A 79 -7.83 -16.93 -12.49
C GLY A 79 -7.14 -15.73 -11.84
N PHE A 80 -6.38 -16.00 -10.79
CA PHE A 80 -5.59 -14.99 -10.09
C PHE A 80 -4.30 -14.71 -10.85
N HIS A 81 -3.98 -13.43 -11.00
CA HIS A 81 -2.76 -12.93 -11.61
C HIS A 81 -1.96 -12.10 -10.62
N PRO A 82 -0.63 -12.28 -10.56
CA PRO A 82 0.23 -11.50 -9.67
C PRO A 82 0.29 -10.03 -10.10
N PHE A 83 0.42 -9.15 -9.12
CA PHE A 83 0.66 -7.73 -9.31
C PHE A 83 1.67 -7.22 -8.29
N PHE A 84 2.31 -6.11 -8.61
CA PHE A 84 2.93 -5.25 -7.60
C PHE A 84 2.67 -3.77 -7.91
N VAL A 85 2.65 -2.95 -6.87
CA VAL A 85 2.53 -1.50 -6.98
C VAL A 85 3.53 -0.85 -6.04
N GLU A 86 4.39 0.01 -6.58
CA GLU A 86 5.16 0.95 -5.80
C GLU A 86 4.35 2.25 -5.60
N LEU A 87 4.21 2.65 -4.34
CA LEU A 87 3.50 3.84 -3.91
C LEU A 87 4.49 4.79 -3.24
N ASN A 88 4.52 6.03 -3.71
CA ASN A 88 5.24 7.12 -3.07
C ASN A 88 4.22 7.94 -2.30
N MET A 89 4.16 7.81 -0.97
CA MET A 89 3.10 8.37 -0.14
C MET A 89 3.62 9.51 0.74
N LYS A 90 2.91 10.64 0.78
CA LYS A 90 3.19 11.74 1.70
C LYS A 90 1.97 12.01 2.58
N SER A 91 2.16 12.05 3.89
CA SER A 91 1.07 12.39 4.81
C SER A 91 0.59 13.82 4.59
N LYS A 92 -0.74 14.04 4.60
CA LYS A 92 -1.35 15.39 4.53
C LYS A 92 -1.26 16.18 5.85
N GLY A 93 -0.54 15.65 6.83
CA GLY A 93 -0.34 16.30 8.13
C GLY A 93 -0.70 15.37 9.28
N MET A 94 -0.30 15.78 10.48
CA MET A 94 -0.30 14.94 11.69
C MET A 94 -1.69 14.46 12.12
N PHE A 95 -2.75 15.16 11.74
CA PHE A 95 -4.14 14.83 12.13
C PHE A 95 -4.96 14.23 10.99
N SER A 96 -4.37 14.04 9.81
CA SER A 96 -5.08 13.51 8.64
C SER A 96 -4.74 12.04 8.42
N LYS A 97 -5.77 11.23 8.20
CA LYS A 97 -5.60 9.86 7.63
C LYS A 97 -5.37 9.90 6.11
N GLY A 98 -5.46 11.08 5.50
CA GLY A 98 -5.24 11.30 4.09
C GLY A 98 -3.74 11.32 3.76
N VAL A 99 -3.42 10.78 2.59
CA VAL A 99 -2.09 10.86 1.99
C VAL A 99 -2.25 11.41 0.58
N ASP A 100 -1.30 12.20 0.14
CA ASP A 100 -1.04 12.34 -1.29
C ASP A 100 -0.15 11.17 -1.70
N TYR A 101 -0.39 10.61 -2.89
CA TYR A 101 0.43 9.53 -3.39
C TYR A 101 0.64 9.62 -4.89
N THR A 102 1.77 9.09 -5.34
CA THR A 102 2.04 8.86 -6.76
C THR A 102 2.43 7.39 -6.96
N LEU A 103 2.09 6.86 -8.13
CA LEU A 103 2.55 5.54 -8.54
C LEU A 103 4.02 5.63 -8.98
N GLY A 104 4.84 4.72 -8.47
CA GLY A 104 6.14 4.40 -9.05
C GLY A 104 6.00 3.23 -10.03
N ASP A 105 7.00 2.35 -10.04
CA ASP A 105 6.94 1.12 -10.80
C ASP A 105 5.76 0.25 -10.34
N HIS A 106 4.99 -0.25 -11.29
CA HIS A 106 3.87 -1.12 -11.01
C HIS A 106 3.67 -2.09 -12.16
N PHE A 107 3.03 -3.20 -11.87
CA PHE A 107 2.79 -4.27 -12.82
C PHE A 107 1.54 -5.04 -12.44
N LEU A 108 0.77 -5.42 -13.45
CA LEU A 108 -0.32 -6.37 -13.36
C LEU A 108 -0.12 -7.44 -14.45
N SER A 109 0.06 -8.69 -14.04
CA SER A 109 0.17 -9.80 -14.98
C SER A 109 -1.16 -10.09 -15.66
N SER A 110 -1.08 -10.59 -16.88
CA SER A 110 -2.19 -11.25 -17.57
C SER A 110 -1.75 -12.62 -18.06
N LYS A 111 -2.65 -13.39 -18.71
CA LYS A 111 -2.27 -14.65 -19.34
C LYS A 111 -1.17 -14.48 -20.40
N ASP A 112 -1.16 -13.35 -21.10
CA ASP A 112 -0.23 -13.09 -22.20
C ASP A 112 1.02 -12.33 -21.73
N THR A 113 1.01 -11.80 -20.51
CA THR A 113 2.09 -11.03 -19.90
C THR A 113 2.53 -11.65 -18.58
N PRO A 114 3.54 -12.54 -18.58
CA PRO A 114 4.05 -13.13 -17.35
C PRO A 114 4.72 -12.08 -16.45
N PRO A 115 4.93 -12.38 -15.15
CA PRO A 115 5.63 -11.48 -14.24
C PRO A 115 7.02 -11.11 -14.74
N PRO A 116 7.40 -9.82 -14.75
CA PRO A 116 8.75 -9.41 -15.09
C PRO A 116 9.73 -9.85 -14.00
N PRO A 117 11.05 -9.94 -14.27
CA PRO A 117 12.06 -10.27 -13.26
C PRO A 117 11.99 -9.38 -12.00
N ALA A 118 11.64 -8.10 -12.19
CA ALA A 118 11.43 -7.15 -11.09
C ALA A 118 10.35 -7.61 -10.08
N TYR A 119 9.38 -8.43 -10.48
CA TYR A 119 8.40 -9.00 -9.55
C TYR A 119 9.07 -9.94 -8.54
N THR A 120 9.96 -10.83 -9.01
CA THR A 120 10.68 -11.74 -8.12
C THR A 120 11.54 -10.95 -7.14
N GLU A 121 12.34 -9.99 -7.60
CA GLU A 121 13.21 -9.18 -6.74
C GLU A 121 12.45 -8.37 -5.67
N ARG A 122 11.20 -7.98 -5.95
CA ARG A 122 10.41 -7.11 -5.08
C ARG A 122 9.40 -7.84 -4.20
N CYS A 123 8.98 -9.05 -4.59
CA CYS A 123 7.83 -9.73 -3.99
C CYS A 123 8.11 -11.15 -3.47
N GLN A 124 9.19 -11.78 -3.92
CA GLN A 124 9.59 -13.17 -3.56
C GLN A 124 10.91 -13.15 -2.78
#